data_AF-A0A7Y4VFJ1-F1
#
_entry.id   AF-A0A7Y4VFJ1-F1
#
_cell.length_a   1.000
_cell.length_b   1.000
_cell.length_c   1.000
_cell.angle_alpha   90.00
_cell.angle_beta   90.00
_cell.angle_gamma   90.00
#
_symmetry.space_group_name_H-M   'P 1'
#
loop_
_entity.id
_entity.type
_entity.pdbx_description
1 polymer ?
#
loop_
_entity_poly.entity_id
_entity_poly.type
_entity_poly.pdbx_seq_one_letter_code
_entity_poly.pdbx_strand_id
1 'polypeptide(L)'
;TDPQKYALGGNPPGIEPDWDVLAKFAEDLIPQFPKASDLGIRSVFKGWPTFTPDGRFIIGPTEKVKGFVMAGGCNAHGVSGSAGIGRHVVESLLEAKPSPYVQSLSPNRFNDSKWTWANAQANASRIYAEYYGLTKP
;
A
#
# COMPACT_ATOMS: atom_id res chain seq x y z
N THR A 1 -12.54 6.52 3.66
CA THR A 1 -12.43 7.43 4.81
C THR A 1 -11.28 8.38 4.60
N ASP A 2 -11.45 9.68 4.90
CA ASP A 2 -10.43 10.70 4.63
C ASP A 2 -9.48 10.87 5.85
N PRO A 3 -8.22 10.39 5.80
CA PRO A 3 -7.27 10.48 6.91
C PRO A 3 -6.99 11.93 7.35
N GLN A 4 -7.23 12.94 6.50
CA GLN A 4 -7.02 14.36 6.86
C GLN A 4 -8.01 14.86 7.92
N LYS A 5 -9.10 14.12 8.15
CA LYS A 5 -10.12 14.46 9.15
C LYS A 5 -9.80 13.94 10.55
N TYR A 6 -8.67 13.25 10.73
CA TYR A 6 -8.28 12.65 12.00
C TYR A 6 -7.11 13.39 12.63
N ALA A 7 -7.21 13.67 13.93
CA ALA A 7 -6.12 14.30 14.68
C ALA A 7 -4.93 13.35 14.84
N LEU A 8 -3.72 13.91 14.83
CA LEU A 8 -2.50 13.17 15.18
C LEU A 8 -2.62 12.62 16.61
N GLY A 9 -2.31 11.34 16.80
CA GLY A 9 -2.44 10.66 18.09
C GLY A 9 -3.86 10.18 18.42
N GLY A 10 -4.85 10.46 17.56
CA GLY A 10 -6.20 9.90 17.68
C GLY A 10 -6.27 8.45 17.20
N ASN A 11 -7.34 7.75 17.60
CA ASN A 11 -7.63 6.42 17.08
C ASN A 11 -8.13 6.54 15.63
N PRO A 12 -7.58 5.75 14.69
CA PRO A 12 -8.15 5.66 13.36
C PRO A 12 -9.57 5.07 13.46
N PRO A 13 -10.44 5.39 12.49
CA PRO A 13 -11.77 4.82 12.45
C PRO A 13 -11.67 3.29 12.34
N GLY A 14 -12.54 2.61 13.07
CA GLY A 14 -12.74 1.17 12.89
C GLY A 14 -13.13 0.86 11.45
N ILE A 15 -12.65 -0.27 10.95
CA ILE A 15 -13.11 -0.84 9.69
C ILE A 15 -14.16 -1.86 10.06
N GLU A 16 -15.37 -1.78 9.51
CA GLU A 16 -16.38 -2.81 9.69
C GLU A 16 -16.19 -3.94 8.67
N PRO A 17 -16.50 -5.21 9.03
CA PRO A 17 -16.49 -6.29 8.06
C PRO A 17 -17.55 -6.03 6.99
N ASP A 18 -17.17 -6.18 5.73
CA ASP A 18 -18.12 -6.21 4.63
C ASP A 18 -18.53 -7.67 4.38
N TRP A 19 -19.66 -8.07 4.98
CA TRP A 19 -20.14 -9.45 4.91
C TRP A 19 -20.58 -9.86 3.52
N ASP A 20 -21.08 -8.94 2.71
CA ASP A 20 -21.50 -9.22 1.33
C ASP A 20 -20.27 -9.54 0.47
N VAL A 21 -19.18 -8.76 0.62
CA VAL A 21 -17.91 -9.04 -0.04
C VAL A 21 -17.29 -10.35 0.45
N LEU A 22 -17.30 -10.61 1.76
CA LEU A 22 -16.75 -11.86 2.33
C LEU A 22 -17.55 -13.08 1.88
N ALA A 23 -18.89 -12.97 1.83
CA ALA A 23 -19.76 -14.04 1.33
C ALA A 23 -19.44 -14.36 -0.14
N LYS A 24 -19.27 -13.33 -0.98
CA LYS A 24 -18.88 -13.51 -2.37
C LYS A 24 -17.53 -14.23 -2.51
N PHE A 25 -16.52 -13.88 -1.70
CA PHE A 25 -15.25 -14.61 -1.71
C PHE A 25 -15.40 -16.07 -1.26
N ALA A 26 -16.29 -16.35 -0.30
CA ALA A 26 -16.58 -17.72 0.10
C ALA A 26 -17.27 -18.51 -1.03
N GLU A 27 -18.24 -17.91 -1.71
CA GLU A 27 -18.91 -18.48 -2.90
C GLU A 27 -17.92 -18.80 -4.01
N ASP A 28 -16.95 -17.92 -4.28
CA ASP A 28 -15.88 -18.14 -5.26
C ASP A 28 -14.91 -19.26 -4.82
N LEU A 29 -14.67 -19.41 -3.51
CA LEU A 29 -13.73 -20.38 -2.93
C LEU A 29 -14.30 -21.81 -2.86
N ILE A 30 -15.58 -21.97 -2.49
CA ILE A 30 -16.22 -23.27 -2.22
C ILE A 30 -16.06 -24.27 -3.40
N PRO A 31 -16.26 -23.88 -4.67
CA PRO A 31 -16.04 -24.79 -5.80
C PRO A 31 -14.59 -25.31 -5.90
N GLN A 32 -13.62 -24.53 -5.44
CA GLN A 32 -12.19 -24.90 -5.43
C GLN A 32 -11.81 -25.75 -4.22
N PHE A 33 -12.45 -25.50 -3.07
CA PHE A 33 -12.21 -26.21 -1.81
C PHE A 33 -13.53 -26.55 -1.10
N PRO A 34 -14.26 -27.61 -1.54
CA PRO A 34 -15.61 -27.89 -1.05
C PRO A 34 -15.71 -28.08 0.47
N LYS A 35 -14.69 -28.68 1.09
CA LYS A 35 -14.66 -28.86 2.56
C LYS A 35 -14.71 -27.56 3.35
N ALA A 36 -14.45 -26.41 2.72
CA ALA A 36 -14.57 -25.11 3.37
C ALA A 36 -16.02 -24.77 3.74
N SER A 37 -17.04 -25.33 3.05
CA SER A 37 -18.46 -25.08 3.38
C SER A 37 -18.85 -25.61 4.75
N ASP A 38 -18.15 -26.64 5.23
CA ASP A 38 -18.40 -27.27 6.53
C ASP A 38 -17.70 -26.53 7.68
N LEU A 39 -16.87 -25.52 7.35
CA LEU A 39 -16.10 -24.74 8.30
C LEU A 39 -16.79 -23.41 8.61
N GLY A 40 -16.88 -23.07 9.90
CA GLY A 40 -17.32 -21.76 10.36
C GLY A 40 -16.21 -20.71 10.33
N ILE A 41 -16.61 -19.43 10.33
CA ILE A 41 -15.67 -18.30 10.43
C ILE A 41 -15.19 -18.15 11.88
N ARG A 42 -13.89 -18.35 12.12
CA ARG A 42 -13.29 -18.16 13.46
C ARG A 42 -13.09 -16.69 13.83
N SER A 43 -12.63 -15.88 12.88
CA SER A 43 -12.25 -14.49 13.11
C SER A 43 -12.12 -13.72 11.79
N VAL A 44 -12.42 -12.42 11.81
CA VAL A 44 -12.22 -11.53 10.67
C VAL A 44 -11.18 -10.47 11.03
N PHE A 45 -10.08 -10.42 10.26
CA PHE A 45 -9.05 -9.41 10.40
C PHE A 45 -9.26 -8.29 9.39
N LYS A 46 -9.08 -7.05 9.85
CA LYS A 46 -9.29 -5.84 9.07
C LYS A 46 -8.17 -4.87 9.37
N GLY A 47 -7.73 -4.12 8.38
CA GLY A 47 -6.67 -3.14 8.55
C GLY A 47 -6.61 -2.15 7.42
N TRP A 48 -5.85 -1.08 7.64
CA TRP A 48 -5.60 -0.04 6.66
C TRP A 48 -4.27 -0.32 5.94
N PRO A 49 -4.26 -0.98 4.77
CA PRO A 49 -3.04 -1.09 4.00
C PRO A 49 -2.71 0.26 3.36
N THR A 50 -1.42 0.53 3.17
CA THR A 50 -0.97 1.71 2.43
C THR A 50 -0.89 1.39 0.94
N PHE A 51 -1.45 2.25 0.10
CA PHE A 51 -1.29 2.22 -1.36
C PHE A 51 -0.85 3.60 -1.86
N THR A 52 0.09 3.64 -2.80
CA THR A 52 0.54 4.88 -3.43
C THR A 52 -0.19 5.09 -4.76
N PRO A 53 -0.32 6.35 -5.23
CA PRO A 53 -1.00 6.64 -6.50
C PRO A 53 -0.39 5.96 -7.73
N ASP A 54 0.89 5.60 -7.66
CA ASP A 54 1.62 4.93 -8.73
C ASP A 54 1.88 3.44 -8.48
N GLY A 55 1.43 2.90 -7.34
CA GLY A 55 1.64 1.50 -6.95
C GLY A 55 3.10 1.14 -6.64
N ARG A 56 3.96 2.12 -6.38
CA ARG A 56 5.39 1.94 -6.08
C ARG A 56 5.74 2.37 -4.67
N PHE A 57 6.73 1.72 -4.05
CA PHE A 57 7.22 2.15 -2.74
C PHE A 57 7.70 3.60 -2.73
N ILE A 58 7.71 4.22 -1.56
CA ILE A 58 8.31 5.53 -1.32
C ILE A 58 9.51 5.32 -0.41
N ILE A 59 10.71 5.42 -1.00
CA ILE A 59 11.97 5.06 -0.34
C ILE A 59 13.01 6.15 -0.59
N GLY A 60 13.66 6.57 0.48
CA GLY A 60 14.83 7.44 0.46
C GLY A 60 14.60 8.82 1.06
N PRO A 61 15.63 9.68 1.03
CA PRO A 61 15.57 11.01 1.60
C PRO A 61 14.68 11.95 0.78
N THR A 62 14.02 12.89 1.47
CA THR A 62 13.37 14.03 0.80
C THR A 62 14.27 15.25 0.80
N GLU A 63 14.19 16.07 -0.24
CA GLU A 63 14.85 17.37 -0.29
C GLU A 63 14.12 18.45 0.55
N LYS A 64 12.85 18.22 0.92
CA LYS A 64 12.01 19.21 1.62
C LYS A 64 12.33 19.33 3.11
N VAL A 65 12.82 18.25 3.72
CA VAL A 65 13.10 18.17 5.16
C VAL A 65 14.42 17.43 5.36
N LYS A 66 15.46 18.19 5.71
CA LYS A 66 16.79 17.63 5.95
C LYS A 66 16.75 16.57 7.05
N GLY A 67 17.30 15.39 6.76
CA GLY A 67 17.37 14.27 7.70
C GLY A 67 16.11 13.41 7.76
N PHE A 68 15.04 13.77 7.02
CA PHE A 68 13.88 12.90 6.89
C PHE A 68 14.09 11.86 5.78
N VAL A 69 13.88 10.59 6.11
CA VAL A 69 13.98 9.44 5.21
C VAL A 69 12.68 8.68 5.24
N MET A 70 12.11 8.40 4.07
CA MET A 70 10.89 7.62 3.96
C MET A 70 11.20 6.17 3.63
N ALA A 71 10.44 5.26 4.23
CA ALA A 71 10.34 3.86 3.86
C ALA A 71 8.88 3.44 4.05
N GLY A 72 8.04 3.70 3.04
CA GLY A 72 6.59 3.54 3.18
C GLY A 72 5.89 3.37 1.84
N GLY A 73 4.55 3.44 1.87
CA GLY A 73 3.75 3.19 0.67
C GLY A 73 3.93 1.76 0.17
N CYS A 74 3.88 0.78 1.09
CA CYS A 74 4.31 -0.60 0.81
C CYS A 74 3.34 -1.38 -0.09
N ASN A 75 2.22 -0.81 -0.53
CA ASN A 75 1.25 -1.44 -1.45
C ASN A 75 0.89 -2.88 -1.04
N ALA A 76 0.55 -3.09 0.24
CA ALA A 76 0.30 -4.40 0.86
C ALA A 76 1.46 -5.43 0.88
N HIS A 77 2.67 -5.04 0.47
CA HIS A 77 3.89 -5.88 0.49
C HIS A 77 4.84 -5.59 1.67
N GLY A 78 4.39 -4.91 2.72
CA GLY A 78 5.27 -4.47 3.81
C GLY A 78 6.03 -5.61 4.50
N VAL A 79 5.36 -6.74 4.77
CA VAL A 79 5.98 -7.89 5.43
C VAL A 79 6.89 -8.66 4.46
N SER A 80 6.35 -9.09 3.32
CA SER A 80 7.07 -9.90 2.34
C SER A 80 8.22 -9.14 1.65
N GLY A 81 8.08 -7.84 1.47
CA GLY A 81 9.07 -6.96 0.83
C GLY A 81 10.02 -6.24 1.79
N SER A 82 9.88 -6.43 3.12
CA SER A 82 10.61 -5.69 4.15
C SER A 82 12.13 -5.69 3.94
N ALA A 83 12.73 -6.85 3.64
CA ALA A 83 14.17 -6.97 3.42
C ALA A 83 14.66 -6.16 2.21
N GLY A 84 13.89 -6.17 1.12
CA GLY A 84 14.17 -5.37 -0.08
C GLY A 84 14.04 -3.87 0.20
N ILE A 85 12.98 -3.47 0.90
CA ILE A 85 12.78 -2.08 1.33
C ILE A 85 13.99 -1.60 2.15
N GLY A 86 14.42 -2.39 3.14
CA GLY A 86 15.59 -2.06 3.96
C GLY A 86 16.86 -1.87 3.14
N ARG A 87 17.13 -2.78 2.19
CA ARG A 87 18.26 -2.66 1.26
C ARG A 87 18.18 -1.38 0.43
N HIS A 88 17.01 -1.03 -0.11
CA HIS A 88 16.85 0.16 -0.93
C HIS A 88 16.96 1.46 -0.13
N VAL A 89 16.57 1.46 1.16
CA VAL A 89 16.82 2.59 2.07
C VAL A 89 18.33 2.80 2.21
N VAL A 90 19.09 1.76 2.52
CA VAL A 90 20.55 1.85 2.67
C VAL A 90 21.21 2.34 1.37
N GLU A 91 20.82 1.76 0.23
CA GLU A 91 21.30 2.16 -1.09
C GLU A 91 21.01 3.64 -1.37
N SER A 92 19.81 4.13 -1.05
CA SER A 92 19.41 5.53 -1.26
C SER A 92 20.20 6.54 -0.42
N LEU A 93 20.81 6.09 0.67
CA LEU A 93 21.51 6.95 1.64
C LEU A 93 23.03 6.91 1.48
N LEU A 94 23.60 5.74 1.19
CA LEU A 94 25.04 5.51 1.27
C LEU A 94 25.73 5.47 -0.09
N GLU A 95 25.00 5.11 -1.15
CA GLU A 95 25.61 5.03 -2.48
C GLU A 95 25.69 6.40 -3.13
N ALA A 96 26.87 6.75 -3.64
CA ALA A 96 27.07 8.00 -4.39
C ALA A 96 26.22 8.05 -5.67
N LYS A 97 25.88 6.87 -6.22
CA LYS A 97 25.01 6.72 -7.40
C LYS A 97 24.09 5.50 -7.21
N PRO A 98 22.94 5.66 -6.53
CA PRO A 98 21.95 4.59 -6.38
C PRO A 98 21.48 4.07 -7.73
N SER A 99 20.96 2.85 -7.80
CA SER A 99 20.42 2.28 -9.03
C SER A 99 19.26 3.12 -9.58
N PRO A 100 18.99 3.08 -10.91
CA PRO A 100 17.84 3.77 -11.49
C PRO A 100 16.51 3.37 -10.83
N TYR A 101 16.40 2.10 -10.43
CA TYR A 101 15.24 1.61 -9.69
C TYR A 101 15.09 2.35 -8.35
N VAL A 102 16.12 2.39 -7.51
CA VAL A 102 16.05 3.09 -6.21
C VAL A 102 15.82 4.58 -6.36
N GLN A 103 16.47 5.24 -7.32
CA GLN A 103 16.24 6.66 -7.62
C GLN A 103 14.76 6.93 -7.92
N SER A 104 14.12 6.07 -8.71
CA SER A 104 12.71 6.21 -9.06
C SER A 104 11.72 5.91 -7.93
N LEU A 105 12.18 5.42 -6.76
CA LEU A 105 11.37 5.28 -5.54
C LEU A 105 11.44 6.51 -4.63
N SER A 106 12.26 7.51 -4.95
CA SER A 106 12.45 8.71 -4.13
C SER A 106 11.10 9.38 -3.78
N PRO A 107 10.94 9.92 -2.55
CA PRO A 107 9.81 10.79 -2.22
C PRO A 107 9.69 11.98 -3.15
N ASN A 108 10.82 12.48 -3.67
CA ASN A 108 10.87 13.68 -4.48
C ASN A 108 10.15 13.53 -5.83
N ARG A 109 9.83 12.30 -6.27
CA ARG A 109 8.99 12.09 -7.46
C ARG A 109 7.58 12.69 -7.32
N PHE A 110 7.16 12.98 -6.09
CA PHE A 110 5.89 13.66 -5.78
C PHE A 110 6.03 15.16 -5.53
N ASN A 111 7.22 15.75 -5.67
CA ASN A 111 7.43 17.19 -5.45
C ASN A 111 6.94 18.05 -6.62
N ASP A 112 7.15 17.56 -7.85
CA ASP A 112 6.85 18.32 -9.07
C ASP A 112 5.50 17.94 -9.70
N SER A 113 4.89 16.85 -9.23
CA SER A 113 3.61 16.38 -9.77
C SER A 113 2.46 17.23 -9.24
N LYS A 114 1.60 17.71 -10.15
CA LYS A 114 0.30 18.35 -9.86
C LYS A 114 -0.71 17.33 -9.32
N TRP A 115 -0.35 16.58 -8.29
CA TRP A 115 -1.29 15.71 -7.61
C TRP A 115 -2.19 16.56 -6.70
N THR A 116 -3.44 16.14 -6.60
CA THR A 116 -4.40 16.64 -5.63
C THR A 116 -4.75 15.48 -4.71
N TRP A 117 -5.26 15.78 -3.52
CA TRP A 117 -5.74 14.72 -2.63
C TRP A 117 -6.74 13.78 -3.35
N ALA A 118 -7.66 14.37 -4.13
CA ALA A 118 -8.66 13.63 -4.89
C ALA A 118 -8.04 12.67 -5.92
N ASN A 119 -7.07 13.13 -6.74
CA ASN A 119 -6.48 12.25 -7.75
C ASN A 119 -5.52 11.21 -7.14
N ALA A 120 -4.83 11.55 -6.05
CA ALA A 120 -3.99 10.60 -5.33
C ALA A 120 -4.83 9.48 -4.72
N GLN A 121 -5.95 9.83 -4.07
CA GLN A 121 -6.90 8.87 -3.51
C GLN A 121 -7.53 7.99 -4.61
N ALA A 122 -7.99 8.58 -5.72
CA ALA A 122 -8.59 7.85 -6.83
C ALA A 122 -7.60 6.85 -7.45
N ASN A 123 -6.36 7.30 -7.71
CA ASN A 123 -5.34 6.44 -8.29
C ASN A 123 -4.91 5.32 -7.34
N ALA A 124 -4.67 5.61 -6.06
CA ALA A 124 -4.33 4.59 -5.07
C ALA A 124 -5.46 3.56 -4.89
N SER A 125 -6.72 4.01 -4.91
CA SER A 125 -7.90 3.13 -4.87
C SER A 125 -7.97 2.22 -6.10
N ARG A 126 -7.61 2.74 -7.28
CA ARG A 126 -7.53 1.93 -8.50
C ARG A 126 -6.43 0.88 -8.42
N ILE A 127 -5.22 1.25 -7.94
CA ILE A 127 -4.13 0.29 -7.72
C ILE A 127 -4.59 -0.83 -6.77
N TYR A 128 -5.31 -0.50 -5.69
CA TYR A 128 -5.86 -1.51 -4.79
C TYR A 128 -6.89 -2.42 -5.49
N ALA A 129 -7.83 -1.84 -6.24
CA ALA A 129 -8.89 -2.59 -6.92
C ALA A 129 -8.35 -3.52 -8.02
N GLU A 130 -7.28 -3.10 -8.72
CA GLU A 130 -6.66 -3.85 -9.82
C GLU A 130 -5.44 -4.67 -9.37
N TYR A 131 -5.19 -4.78 -8.06
CA TYR A 131 -3.95 -5.35 -7.54
C TYR A 131 -3.67 -6.80 -7.98
N TYR A 132 -4.73 -7.60 -8.14
CA TYR A 132 -4.66 -8.96 -8.71
C TYR A 132 -5.16 -9.03 -10.17
N GLY A 133 -5.45 -7.88 -10.77
CA GLY A 133 -5.90 -7.78 -12.15
C GLY A 133 -4.77 -8.03 -13.13
N LEU A 134 -5.08 -8.71 -14.23
CA LEU A 134 -4.16 -8.80 -15.37
C LEU A 134 -4.20 -7.49 -16.15
N THR A 135 -3.18 -6.67 -16.02
CA THR A 135 -2.97 -5.52 -16.90
C THR A 135 -2.42 -6.01 -18.24
N LYS A 136 -3.00 -5.55 -19.36
CA LYS A 136 -2.39 -5.77 -20.68
C LYS A 136 -0.99 -5.12 -20.71
N PRO A 137 0.01 -5.79 -21.30
CA PRO A 137 1.37 -5.26 -21.39
C PRO A 137 1.45 -3.96 -22.19
#